data_AF-A0A7X6QDL6-F1
#
_entry.id   AF-A0A7X6QDL6-F1
#
_cell.length_a   1.000
_cell.length_b   1.000
_cell.length_c   1.000
_cell.angle_alpha   90.00
_cell.angle_beta   90.00
_cell.angle_gamma   90.00
#
_symmetry.space_group_name_H-M   'P 1'
#
loop_
_entity.id
_entity.type
_entity.pdbx_description
1 polymer ?
#
loop_
_entity_poly.entity_id
_entity_poly.type
_entity_poly.pdbx_seq_one_letter_code
_entity_poly.pdbx_strand_id
1 'polypeptide(L)'
;MIPALIILFLSALFLVWQGTLSLEVGFALMAFSISATIWKRLRRVQILRRIRMESKERKAKWGGIMTVVSGLSSFTGMSCHLFITRNDELVVEDVAGIRVIPLSEVERMGLLYGKTLSRQGDRQLMRQLGFRTIPNFSSVRAWVERNPRARNRLLLVVRFQEPLNRLEYSEMVVFSDIESYGNLRSFALRPEVAVKTAILPRRSKVKSGSLRKITAPVLDDNILK
;
A
#
# COMPACT_ATOMS: atom_id res chain seq x y z
N MET A 1 3.95 17.38 7.56
CA MET A 1 4.98 18.33 7.07
C MET A 1 4.38 19.55 6.39
N ILE A 2 3.53 19.43 5.35
CA ILE A 2 2.80 20.60 4.81
C ILE A 2 1.99 21.36 5.89
N PRO A 3 1.20 20.71 6.77
CA PRO A 3 0.50 21.43 7.84
C PRO A 3 1.45 22.12 8.83
N ALA A 4 2.64 21.57 9.07
CA ALA A 4 3.63 22.20 9.94
C ALA A 4 4.22 23.48 9.32
N LEU A 5 4.42 23.51 7.99
CA LEU A 5 4.84 24.72 7.27
C LEU A 5 3.74 25.79 7.30
N ILE A 6 2.47 25.40 7.15
CA ILE A 6 1.33 26.32 7.27
C ILE A 6 1.26 26.90 8.68
N ILE A 7 1.42 26.07 9.71
CA ILE A 7 1.46 26.53 11.10
C ILE A 7 2.63 27.50 11.30
N LEU A 8 3.84 27.16 10.84
CA LEU A 8 5.01 28.03 10.93
C LEU A 8 4.76 29.38 10.24
N PHE A 9 4.11 29.39 9.09
CA PHE A 9 3.74 30.61 8.37
C PHE A 9 2.77 31.47 9.19
N LEU A 10 1.68 30.87 9.70
CA LEU A 10 0.68 31.56 10.50
C LEU A 10 1.25 32.07 11.82
N SER A 11 2.10 31.28 12.48
CA SER A 11 2.80 31.67 13.70
C SER A 11 3.77 32.83 13.45
N ALA A 12 4.56 32.80 12.38
CA ALA A 12 5.46 33.90 12.04
C ALA A 12 4.68 35.18 11.74
N LEU A 13 3.58 35.10 10.98
CA LEU A 13 2.70 36.24 10.70
C LEU A 13 2.12 36.85 11.99
N PHE A 14 1.65 35.99 12.91
CA PHE A 14 1.08 36.43 14.17
C PHE A 14 2.11 37.10 15.09
N LEU A 15 3.34 36.58 15.15
CA LEU A 15 4.42 37.15 15.95
C LEU A 15 4.91 38.50 15.40
N VAL A 16 4.97 38.65 14.08
CA VAL A 16 5.24 39.97 13.45
C VAL A 16 4.12 40.95 13.79
N TRP A 17 2.86 40.53 13.70
CA TRP A 17 1.69 41.37 14.01
C TRP A 17 1.69 41.84 15.47
N GLN A 18 2.08 40.98 16.42
CA GLN A 18 2.22 41.35 17.84
C GLN A 18 3.45 42.20 18.14
N GLY A 19 4.35 42.43 17.16
CA GLY A 19 5.60 43.16 17.36
C GLY A 19 6.64 42.40 18.19
N THR A 20 6.44 41.10 18.44
CA THR A 20 7.37 40.26 19.21
C THR A 20 8.52 39.72 18.36
N LEU A 21 8.36 39.68 17.04
CA LEU A 21 9.38 39.26 16.09
C LEU A 21 9.73 40.42 15.15
N SER A 22 11.03 40.61 14.87
CA SER A 22 11.45 41.62 13.90
C SER A 22 10.90 41.32 12.51
N LEU A 23 10.56 42.39 11.77
CA LEU A 23 9.99 42.29 10.42
C LEU A 23 10.88 41.45 9.49
N GLU A 24 12.19 41.67 9.52
CA GLU A 24 13.17 40.95 8.69
C GLU A 24 13.12 39.44 8.91
N VAL A 25 13.17 38.99 10.17
CA VAL A 25 13.16 37.57 10.53
C VAL A 25 11.80 36.94 10.22
N GLY A 26 10.72 37.68 10.48
CA GLY A 26 9.37 37.23 10.16
C GLY A 26 9.13 37.00 8.68
N PHE A 27 9.53 37.95 7.84
CA PHE A 27 9.44 37.81 6.38
C PHE A 27 10.32 36.67 5.87
N ALA A 28 11.54 36.49 6.40
CA ALA A 28 12.39 35.37 6.03
C ALA A 28 11.75 34.01 6.33
N LEU A 29 11.16 33.84 7.52
CA LEU A 29 10.45 32.60 7.90
C LEU A 29 9.22 32.34 7.05
N MET A 30 8.43 33.39 6.77
CA MET A 30 7.26 33.31 5.90
C MET A 30 7.65 32.91 4.47
N ALA A 31 8.66 33.57 3.90
CA ALA A 31 9.19 33.28 2.56
C ALA A 31 9.74 31.84 2.47
N PHE A 32 10.47 31.39 3.48
CA PHE A 32 10.98 30.02 3.55
C PHE A 32 9.85 28.99 3.57
N SER A 33 8.81 29.23 4.37
CA SER A 33 7.67 28.33 4.48
C SER A 33 6.91 28.17 3.15
N ILE A 34 6.63 29.30 2.48
CA ILE A 34 5.98 29.32 1.17
C ILE A 34 6.87 28.60 0.14
N SER A 35 8.15 28.95 0.07
CA SER A 35 9.10 28.37 -0.88
C SER A 35 9.23 26.86 -0.71
N ALA A 36 9.36 26.38 0.54
CA ALA A 36 9.42 24.95 0.84
C ALA A 36 8.12 24.22 0.47
N THR A 37 6.97 24.87 0.63
CA THR A 37 5.66 24.31 0.26
C THR A 37 5.53 24.19 -1.26
N ILE A 38 5.89 25.25 -1.99
CA ILE A 38 5.89 25.28 -3.46
C ILE A 38 6.85 24.21 -4.01
N TRP A 39 8.08 24.15 -3.49
CA TRP A 39 9.09 23.17 -3.91
C TRP A 39 8.59 21.74 -3.77
N LYS A 40 7.99 21.38 -2.62
CA LYS A 40 7.41 20.05 -2.40
C LYS A 40 6.30 19.73 -3.38
N ARG A 41 5.46 20.72 -3.71
CA ARG A 41 4.36 20.54 -4.67
C ARG A 41 4.91 20.35 -6.09
N LEU A 42 5.90 21.13 -6.50
CA LEU A 42 6.56 21.00 -7.80
C LEU A 42 7.23 19.63 -7.95
N ARG A 43 8.02 19.20 -6.96
CA ARG A 43 8.67 17.88 -6.98
C ARG A 43 7.65 16.75 -7.11
N ARG A 44 6.53 16.83 -6.39
CA ARG A 44 5.44 15.86 -6.53
C ARG A 44 4.84 15.84 -7.93
N VAL A 45 4.59 17.01 -8.51
CA VAL A 45 4.06 17.11 -9.89
C VAL A 45 5.06 16.56 -10.90
N GLN A 46 6.35 16.82 -10.73
CA GLN A 46 7.41 16.28 -11.59
C GLN A 46 7.45 14.75 -11.54
N ILE A 47 7.42 14.14 -10.35
CA ILE A 47 7.38 12.68 -10.19
C ILE A 47 6.14 12.10 -10.90
N LEU A 48 4.96 12.68 -10.66
CA LEU A 48 3.73 12.22 -11.30
C LEU A 48 3.75 12.38 -12.84
N ARG A 49 4.38 13.45 -13.34
CA ARG A 49 4.59 13.63 -14.78
C ARG A 49 5.53 12.56 -15.34
N ARG A 50 6.63 12.25 -14.63
CA ARG A 50 7.57 11.19 -15.02
C ARG A 50 6.86 9.84 -15.13
N ILE A 51 6.09 9.45 -14.11
CA ILE A 51 5.31 8.20 -14.11
C ILE A 51 4.35 8.16 -15.31
N ARG A 52 3.70 9.29 -15.63
CA ARG A 52 2.79 9.37 -16.80
C ARG A 52 3.52 9.23 -18.13
N MET A 53 4.72 9.80 -18.26
CA MET A 53 5.55 9.67 -19.46
C MET A 53 6.01 8.23 -19.62
N GLU A 54 6.58 7.62 -18.58
CA GLU A 54 7.00 6.21 -18.58
C GLU A 54 5.82 5.27 -18.87
N SER A 55 4.64 5.55 -18.29
CA SER A 55 3.43 4.78 -18.57
C SER A 55 3.01 4.89 -20.05
N LYS A 56 3.16 6.07 -20.67
CA LYS A 56 2.87 6.27 -22.10
C LYS A 56 3.86 5.53 -22.98
N GLU A 57 5.15 5.64 -22.68
CA GLU A 57 6.23 4.96 -23.41
C GLU A 57 6.04 3.43 -23.40
N ARG A 58 5.66 2.88 -22.25
CA ARG A 58 5.39 1.44 -22.09
C ARG A 58 3.99 1.01 -22.53
N LYS A 59 3.20 1.91 -23.14
CA LYS A 59 1.79 1.67 -23.52
C LYS A 59 0.94 1.08 -22.37
N ALA A 60 1.25 1.44 -21.13
CA ALA A 60 0.64 0.88 -19.94
C ALA A 60 -0.77 1.47 -19.71
N LYS A 61 -1.71 0.64 -19.25
CA LYS A 61 -3.04 1.07 -18.77
C LYS A 61 -2.94 1.80 -17.43
N TRP A 62 -1.94 1.46 -16.62
CA TRP A 62 -1.69 2.06 -15.31
C TRP A 62 -0.20 1.99 -14.98
N GLY A 63 0.29 2.97 -14.24
CA GLY A 63 1.67 3.00 -13.74
C GLY A 63 1.77 3.77 -12.43
N GLY A 64 2.68 3.33 -11.57
CA GLY A 64 2.87 3.89 -10.25
C GLY A 64 4.21 3.50 -9.63
N ILE A 65 4.73 4.35 -8.75
CA ILE A 65 5.93 4.04 -7.95
C ILE A 65 5.49 3.50 -6.60
N MET A 66 6.10 2.39 -6.20
CA MET A 66 5.81 1.68 -4.97
C MET A 66 7.09 1.34 -4.23
N THR A 67 6.99 1.01 -2.96
CA THR A 67 8.12 0.51 -2.17
C THR A 67 8.01 -0.99 -1.98
N VAL A 68 9.04 -1.75 -2.35
CA VAL A 68 9.09 -3.19 -2.10
C VAL A 68 9.23 -3.45 -0.61
N VAL A 69 8.34 -4.27 -0.05
CA VAL A 69 8.41 -4.66 1.36
C VAL A 69 8.96 -6.08 1.49
N SER A 70 8.50 -7.00 0.66
CA SER A 70 8.88 -8.41 0.72
C SER A 70 8.67 -9.11 -0.61
N GLY A 71 9.44 -10.17 -0.87
CA GLY A 71 9.16 -11.19 -1.89
C GLY A 71 9.80 -10.99 -3.27
N LEU A 72 10.55 -9.91 -3.46
CA LEU A 72 11.46 -9.76 -4.59
C LEU A 72 12.91 -9.89 -4.07
N SER A 73 13.86 -10.27 -4.92
CA SER A 73 15.29 -10.25 -4.55
C SER A 73 15.84 -8.86 -4.26
N SER A 74 15.08 -7.82 -4.58
CA SER A 74 15.37 -6.45 -4.21
C SER A 74 15.40 -6.23 -2.69
N PHE A 75 16.28 -5.34 -2.25
CA PHE A 75 16.32 -4.90 -0.86
C PHE A 75 14.97 -4.31 -0.40
N THR A 76 14.47 -4.83 0.72
CA THR A 76 13.29 -4.29 1.40
C THR A 76 13.45 -2.78 1.64
N GLY A 77 12.46 -1.99 1.19
CA GLY A 77 12.45 -0.55 1.31
C GLY A 77 12.86 0.21 0.05
N MET A 78 13.28 -0.47 -1.03
CA MET A 78 13.58 0.17 -2.30
C MET A 78 12.32 0.54 -3.08
N SER A 79 12.43 1.60 -3.89
CA SER A 79 11.38 2.04 -4.80
C SER A 79 11.40 1.22 -6.08
N CYS A 80 10.28 0.58 -6.41
CA CYS A 80 10.05 -0.09 -7.68
C CYS A 80 8.97 0.64 -8.48
N HIS A 81 9.08 0.57 -9.80
CA HIS A 81 8.06 1.02 -10.73
C HIS A 81 7.15 -0.16 -11.07
N LEU A 82 5.85 0.02 -10.88
CA LEU A 82 4.83 -0.98 -11.15
C LEU A 82 3.97 -0.50 -12.31
N PHE A 83 3.79 -1.32 -13.33
CA PHE A 83 2.94 -1.02 -14.49
C PHE A 83 2.01 -2.17 -14.82
N ILE A 84 0.84 -1.85 -15.38
CA ILE A 84 -0.05 -2.82 -16.03
C ILE A 84 -0.05 -2.52 -17.52
N THR A 85 0.40 -3.47 -18.33
CA THR A 85 0.44 -3.32 -19.79
C THR A 85 -0.95 -3.51 -20.40
N ARG A 86 -1.09 -3.24 -21.69
CA ARG A 86 -2.33 -3.54 -22.42
C ARG A 86 -2.59 -5.03 -22.60
N ASN A 87 -1.52 -5.83 -22.55
CA ASN A 87 -1.54 -7.28 -22.69
C ASN A 87 -1.84 -7.98 -21.36
N ASP A 88 -2.30 -7.24 -20.36
CA ASP A 88 -2.63 -7.76 -19.04
C ASP A 88 -1.43 -8.42 -18.36
N GLU A 89 -0.26 -7.76 -18.45
CA GLU A 89 0.95 -8.13 -17.73
C GLU A 89 1.27 -7.08 -16.67
N LEU A 90 1.69 -7.56 -15.51
CA LEU A 90 2.24 -6.78 -14.42
C LEU A 90 3.75 -6.66 -14.61
N VAL A 91 4.21 -5.46 -14.95
CA VAL A 91 5.64 -5.17 -15.07
C VAL A 91 6.13 -4.56 -13.78
N VAL A 92 7.15 -5.17 -13.19
CA VAL A 92 7.84 -4.71 -11.99
C VAL A 92 9.26 -4.37 -12.37
N GLU A 93 9.62 -3.09 -12.29
CA GLU A 93 10.96 -2.60 -12.55
C GLU A 93 11.58 -2.11 -11.24
N ASP A 94 12.71 -2.71 -10.89
CA ASP A 94 13.46 -2.38 -9.69
C ASP A 94 14.95 -2.30 -10.03
N VAL A 95 15.78 -1.96 -9.05
CA VAL A 95 17.25 -1.87 -9.18
C VAL A 95 17.85 -3.20 -9.66
N ALA A 96 17.23 -4.32 -9.31
CA ALA A 96 17.65 -5.66 -9.73
C ALA A 96 17.32 -5.97 -11.21
N GLY A 97 16.40 -5.22 -11.84
CA GLY A 97 16.00 -5.42 -13.22
C GLY A 97 14.49 -5.31 -13.47
N ILE A 98 14.10 -5.61 -14.71
CA ILE A 98 12.71 -5.59 -15.16
C ILE A 98 12.14 -7.02 -15.13
N ARG A 99 10.98 -7.18 -14.51
CA ARG A 99 10.22 -8.43 -14.46
C ARG A 99 8.87 -8.22 -15.10
N VAL A 100 8.47 -9.15 -15.95
CA VAL A 100 7.16 -9.16 -16.60
C VAL A 100 6.42 -10.37 -16.08
N ILE A 101 5.28 -10.15 -15.44
CA ILE A 101 4.47 -11.20 -14.83
C ILE A 101 3.08 -11.16 -15.47
N PRO A 102 2.71 -12.15 -16.29
CA PRO A 102 1.36 -12.25 -16.83
C PRO A 102 0.32 -12.25 -15.70
N LEU A 103 -0.77 -11.49 -15.85
CA LEU A 103 -1.84 -11.50 -14.85
C LEU A 103 -2.50 -12.88 -14.74
N SER A 104 -2.39 -13.74 -15.75
CA SER A 104 -2.79 -15.15 -15.70
C SER A 104 -2.07 -15.92 -14.59
N GLU A 105 -0.78 -15.68 -14.37
CA GLU A 105 0.06 -16.33 -13.35
C GLU A 105 -0.18 -15.79 -11.94
N VAL A 106 -0.88 -14.66 -11.82
CA VAL A 106 -1.32 -14.16 -10.51
C VAL A 106 -2.50 -14.99 -10.02
N GLU A 107 -2.35 -15.63 -8.86
CA GLU A 107 -3.43 -16.35 -8.19
C GLU A 107 -4.43 -15.33 -7.63
N ARG A 108 -3.94 -14.41 -6.80
CA ARG A 108 -4.79 -13.42 -6.13
C ARG A 108 -4.01 -12.21 -5.69
N MET A 109 -4.68 -11.06 -5.71
CA MET A 109 -4.15 -9.81 -5.17
C MET A 109 -4.94 -9.38 -3.94
N GLY A 110 -4.28 -8.67 -3.04
CA GLY A 110 -4.85 -8.15 -1.81
C GLY A 110 -4.49 -6.68 -1.64
N LEU A 111 -5.48 -5.83 -1.40
CA LEU A 111 -5.27 -4.44 -1.01
C LEU A 111 -5.68 -4.24 0.42
N LEU A 112 -4.72 -3.88 1.27
CA LEU A 112 -4.94 -3.78 2.70
C LEU A 112 -4.15 -2.62 3.29
N TYR A 113 -4.60 -2.07 4.42
CA TYR A 113 -3.85 -1.02 5.10
C TYR A 113 -2.79 -1.63 6.01
N GLY A 114 -1.64 -0.96 6.18
CA GLY A 114 -0.61 -1.43 7.13
C GLY A 114 -1.15 -1.65 8.54
N LYS A 115 -2.10 -0.82 8.99
CA LYS A 115 -2.81 -0.97 10.28
C LYS A 115 -3.66 -2.24 10.37
N THR A 116 -4.12 -2.79 9.25
CA THR A 116 -4.85 -4.07 9.20
C THR A 116 -3.92 -5.23 9.54
N LEU A 117 -2.67 -5.22 9.07
CA LEU A 117 -1.65 -6.24 9.40
C LEU A 117 -1.33 -6.32 10.89
N SER A 118 -1.27 -5.16 11.56
CA SER A 118 -0.98 -5.10 13.00
C SER A 118 -2.14 -5.57 13.87
N ARG A 119 -3.37 -5.67 13.33
CA ARG A 119 -4.58 -5.97 14.09
C ARG A 119 -5.12 -7.38 13.87
N GLN A 120 -4.75 -8.00 12.76
CA GLN A 120 -5.30 -9.30 12.34
C GLN A 120 -4.17 -10.31 12.21
N GLY A 121 -4.42 -11.53 12.67
CA GLY A 121 -3.52 -12.66 12.47
C GLY A 121 -3.53 -13.15 11.03
N ASP A 122 -2.47 -13.89 10.64
CA ASP A 122 -2.27 -14.36 9.26
C ASP A 122 -3.40 -15.24 8.75
N ARG A 123 -3.96 -16.11 9.60
CA ARG A 123 -5.14 -16.92 9.27
C ARG A 123 -6.38 -16.08 8.97
N GLN A 124 -6.57 -14.97 9.67
CA GLN A 124 -7.71 -14.08 9.44
C GLN A 124 -7.54 -13.31 8.13
N LEU A 125 -6.33 -12.82 7.88
CA LEU A 125 -5.98 -12.15 6.62
C LEU A 125 -6.10 -13.10 5.42
N MET A 126 -5.64 -14.35 5.55
CA MET A 126 -5.80 -15.39 4.54
C MET A 126 -7.27 -15.54 4.11
N ARG A 127 -8.18 -15.69 5.09
CA ARG A 127 -9.62 -15.85 4.82
C ARG A 127 -10.21 -14.62 4.15
N GLN A 128 -9.85 -13.42 4.60
CA GLN A 128 -10.40 -12.17 4.06
C GLN A 128 -9.83 -11.82 2.68
N LEU A 129 -8.58 -12.18 2.41
CA LEU A 129 -7.95 -12.03 1.09
C LEU A 129 -8.31 -13.17 0.13
N GLY A 130 -8.81 -14.28 0.68
CA GLY A 130 -9.20 -15.47 -0.09
C GLY A 130 -8.01 -16.21 -0.67
N PHE A 131 -6.88 -16.25 0.04
CA PHE A 131 -5.70 -17.04 -0.33
C PHE A 131 -5.91 -18.51 0.04
N ARG A 132 -5.36 -19.42 -0.77
CA ARG A 132 -5.45 -20.87 -0.53
C ARG A 132 -4.61 -21.35 0.65
N THR A 133 -3.43 -20.74 0.87
CA THR A 133 -2.55 -21.08 1.99
C THR A 133 -2.26 -19.87 2.87
N ILE A 134 -1.83 -20.12 4.11
CA ILE A 134 -1.57 -19.08 5.11
C ILE A 134 -0.33 -18.29 4.67
N PRO A 135 -0.45 -16.98 4.38
CA PRO A 135 0.69 -16.14 4.05
C PRO A 135 1.51 -15.80 5.29
N ASN A 136 2.84 -15.69 5.15
CA ASN A 136 3.70 -15.19 6.22
C ASN A 136 3.86 -13.67 6.10
N PHE A 137 3.20 -12.92 6.99
CA PHE A 137 3.31 -11.46 7.04
C PHE A 137 4.28 -10.94 8.12
N SER A 138 5.07 -11.80 8.76
CA SER A 138 5.99 -11.40 9.85
C SER A 138 6.96 -10.29 9.43
N SER A 139 7.64 -10.46 8.28
CA SER A 139 8.57 -9.47 7.71
C SER A 139 7.86 -8.14 7.38
N VAL A 140 6.65 -8.23 6.84
CA VAL A 140 5.83 -7.06 6.47
C VAL A 140 5.38 -6.31 7.72
N ARG A 141 4.97 -7.01 8.79
CA ARG A 141 4.64 -6.40 10.08
C ARG A 141 5.84 -5.66 10.67
N ALA A 142 6.99 -6.31 10.73
CA ALA A 142 8.23 -5.71 11.24
C ALA A 142 8.64 -4.47 10.41
N TRP A 143 8.41 -4.48 9.09
CA TRP A 143 8.65 -3.30 8.25
C TRP A 143 7.66 -2.17 8.51
N VAL A 144 6.36 -2.48 8.67
CA VAL A 144 5.32 -1.48 8.99
C VAL A 144 5.51 -0.87 10.39
N GLU A 145 6.07 -1.62 11.33
CA GLU A 145 6.44 -1.12 12.65
C GLU A 145 7.60 -0.13 12.58
N ARG A 146 8.65 -0.47 11.83
CA ARG A 146 9.79 0.42 11.55
C ARG A 146 9.40 1.65 10.73
N ASN A 147 8.31 1.58 9.95
CA ASN A 147 7.82 2.66 9.10
C ASN A 147 6.41 3.11 9.49
N PRO A 148 6.24 3.96 10.53
CA PRO A 148 4.93 4.38 11.03
C PRO A 148 4.02 5.01 9.97
N ARG A 149 4.60 5.66 8.95
CA ARG A 149 3.85 6.23 7.82
C ARG A 149 3.09 5.15 7.02
N ALA A 150 3.64 3.94 6.90
CA ALA A 150 3.01 2.83 6.18
C ALA A 150 1.72 2.33 6.82
N ARG A 151 1.55 2.50 8.15
CA ARG A 151 0.34 2.06 8.88
C ARG A 151 -0.96 2.62 8.29
N ASN A 152 -0.92 3.86 7.80
CA ASN A 152 -2.08 4.54 7.22
C ASN A 152 -2.13 4.49 5.69
N ARG A 153 -1.24 3.72 5.06
CA ARG A 153 -1.12 3.59 3.61
C ARG A 153 -1.58 2.21 3.15
N LEU A 154 -1.93 2.14 1.87
CA LEU A 154 -2.30 0.88 1.22
C LEU A 154 -1.05 0.07 0.91
N LEU A 155 -1.17 -1.23 1.11
CA LEU A 155 -0.23 -2.26 0.73
C LEU A 155 -0.91 -3.11 -0.33
N LEU A 156 -0.17 -3.40 -1.39
CA LEU A 156 -0.55 -4.35 -2.41
C LEU A 156 0.18 -5.66 -2.13
N VAL A 157 -0.58 -6.72 -1.94
CA VAL A 157 -0.11 -8.08 -1.82
C VAL A 157 -0.42 -8.77 -3.12
N VAL A 158 0.57 -9.39 -3.76
CA VAL A 158 0.41 -10.17 -4.99
C VAL A 158 0.87 -11.58 -4.70
N ARG A 159 -0.03 -12.54 -4.85
CA ARG A 159 0.25 -13.97 -4.69
C ARG A 159 0.23 -14.64 -6.06
N PHE A 160 1.24 -15.44 -6.34
CA PHE A 160 1.43 -16.10 -7.62
C PHE A 160 0.96 -17.55 -7.57
N GLN A 161 0.56 -18.10 -8.72
CA GLN A 161 0.18 -19.51 -8.86
C GLN A 161 1.41 -20.41 -8.69
N GLU A 162 2.52 -20.01 -9.32
CA GLU A 162 3.82 -20.63 -9.21
C GLU A 162 4.83 -19.62 -8.66
N PRO A 163 5.85 -20.05 -7.90
CA PRO A 163 6.89 -19.16 -7.42
C PRO A 163 7.63 -18.51 -8.60
N LEU A 164 7.86 -17.20 -8.51
CA LEU A 164 8.44 -16.36 -9.58
C LEU A 164 9.78 -16.89 -10.12
N ASN A 165 10.54 -17.65 -9.32
CA ASN A 165 11.75 -18.32 -9.79
C ASN A 165 12.14 -19.47 -8.85
N ARG A 166 12.84 -20.51 -9.36
CA ARG A 166 13.35 -21.61 -8.51
C ARG A 166 14.38 -21.15 -7.47
N LEU A 167 15.06 -20.04 -7.72
CA LEU A 167 16.04 -19.41 -6.83
C LEU A 167 15.41 -18.39 -5.88
N GLU A 168 14.28 -17.79 -6.26
CA GLU A 168 13.54 -16.81 -5.49
C GLU A 168 12.20 -17.44 -5.10
N TYR A 169 12.25 -18.35 -4.13
CA TYR A 169 11.08 -19.03 -3.54
C TYR A 169 10.17 -18.02 -2.81
N SER A 170 9.54 -17.13 -3.58
CA SER A 170 8.54 -16.20 -3.07
C SER A 170 7.22 -16.42 -3.77
N GLU A 171 6.33 -17.10 -3.06
CA GLU A 171 4.93 -17.27 -3.47
C GLU A 171 4.15 -15.94 -3.42
N MET A 172 4.72 -14.90 -2.78
CA MET A 172 4.01 -13.66 -2.49
C MET A 172 4.95 -12.46 -2.42
N VAL A 173 4.60 -11.41 -3.17
CA VAL A 173 5.27 -10.11 -3.12
C VAL A 173 4.36 -9.09 -2.43
N VAL A 174 4.95 -8.21 -1.64
CA VAL A 174 4.24 -7.12 -0.96
C VAL A 174 4.88 -5.78 -1.29
N PHE A 175 4.05 -4.87 -1.77
CA PHE A 175 4.40 -3.49 -2.10
C PHE A 175 3.66 -2.51 -1.19
N SER A 176 4.27 -1.37 -0.90
CA SER A 176 3.69 -0.28 -0.12
C SER A 176 3.58 1.01 -0.93
N ASP A 177 2.40 1.64 -0.91
CA ASP A 177 2.22 3.00 -1.43
C ASP A 177 2.53 4.04 -0.34
N ILE A 178 3.68 3.90 0.33
CA ILE A 178 4.07 4.74 1.47
C ILE A 178 4.20 6.21 1.07
N GLU A 179 4.70 6.44 -0.15
CA GLU A 179 4.91 7.77 -0.74
C GLU A 179 3.68 8.34 -1.45
N SER A 180 2.65 7.51 -1.73
CA SER A 180 1.42 7.92 -2.41
C SER A 180 1.61 8.40 -3.85
N TYR A 181 2.56 7.79 -4.54
CA TYR A 181 2.78 7.95 -5.97
C TYR A 181 2.15 6.83 -6.79
N GLY A 182 1.84 5.68 -6.18
CA GLY A 182 1.22 4.55 -6.86
C GLY A 182 -0.26 4.76 -7.13
N ASN A 183 -1.01 5.34 -6.18
CA ASN A 183 -2.47 5.42 -6.26
C ASN A 183 -3.12 4.04 -6.46
N LEU A 184 -2.84 3.13 -5.54
CA LEU A 184 -3.37 1.76 -5.53
C LEU A 184 -4.89 1.63 -5.61
N ARG A 185 -5.64 2.71 -5.29
CA ARG A 185 -7.10 2.72 -5.49
C ARG A 185 -7.47 2.67 -6.97
N SER A 186 -6.76 3.41 -7.80
CA SER A 186 -6.97 3.39 -9.25
C SER A 186 -6.53 2.08 -9.89
N PHE A 187 -5.48 1.44 -9.34
CA PHE A 187 -5.05 0.10 -9.70
C PHE A 187 -6.17 -0.92 -9.47
N ALA A 188 -6.78 -0.89 -8.28
CA ALA A 188 -7.86 -1.80 -7.89
C ALA A 188 -9.12 -1.72 -8.75
N LEU A 189 -9.36 -0.55 -9.36
CA LEU A 189 -10.55 -0.30 -10.18
C LEU A 189 -10.40 -0.78 -11.63
N ARG A 190 -9.19 -1.19 -12.04
CA ARG A 190 -8.97 -1.77 -13.37
C ARG A 190 -9.66 -3.13 -13.44
N PRO A 191 -10.49 -3.41 -14.46
CA PRO A 191 -11.30 -4.63 -14.50
C PRO A 191 -10.45 -5.91 -14.45
N GLU A 192 -9.28 -5.90 -15.09
CA GLU A 192 -8.36 -7.05 -15.16
C GLU A 192 -7.76 -7.39 -13.79
N VAL A 193 -7.59 -6.36 -12.95
CA VAL A 193 -7.09 -6.46 -11.58
C VAL A 193 -8.21 -6.74 -10.59
N ALA A 194 -9.35 -6.07 -10.75
CA ALA A 194 -10.48 -6.10 -9.82
C ALA A 194 -11.01 -7.52 -9.62
N VAL A 195 -11.06 -8.32 -10.71
CA VAL A 195 -11.51 -9.72 -10.67
C VAL A 195 -10.62 -10.57 -9.75
N LYS A 196 -9.33 -10.25 -9.64
CA LYS A 196 -8.36 -10.98 -8.83
C LYS A 196 -8.06 -10.32 -7.48
N THR A 197 -8.63 -9.15 -7.19
CA THR A 197 -8.24 -8.34 -6.03
C THR A 197 -9.27 -8.36 -4.91
N ALA A 198 -8.83 -8.74 -3.71
CA ALA A 198 -9.60 -8.55 -2.47
C ALA A 198 -9.22 -7.23 -1.80
N ILE A 199 -10.20 -6.35 -1.54
CA ILE A 199 -9.97 -5.06 -0.88
C ILE A 199 -10.41 -5.13 0.58
N LEU A 200 -9.46 -4.98 1.50
CA LEU A 200 -9.73 -4.92 2.93
C LEU A 200 -9.97 -3.48 3.38
N PRO A 201 -11.14 -3.16 3.95
CA PRO A 201 -11.40 -1.84 4.46
C PRO A 201 -10.48 -1.52 5.65
N ARG A 202 -10.16 -0.22 5.81
CA ARG A 202 -9.31 0.29 6.92
C ARG A 202 -9.87 -0.06 8.31
N ARG A 203 -11.18 -0.23 8.40
CA ARG A 203 -11.88 -0.77 9.57
C ARG A 203 -12.58 -2.04 9.14
N SER A 204 -12.02 -3.19 9.49
CA SER A 204 -12.79 -4.41 9.58
C SER A 204 -13.83 -4.18 10.69
N LYS A 205 -15.10 -3.98 10.33
CA LYS A 205 -16.19 -4.26 11.27
C LYS A 205 -16.13 -5.77 11.46
N VAL A 206 -15.43 -6.22 12.49
CA VAL A 206 -15.58 -7.58 12.97
C VAL A 206 -17.03 -7.67 13.42
N LYS A 207 -17.91 -8.26 12.61
CA LYS A 207 -19.19 -8.78 13.12
C LYS A 207 -18.83 -9.94 14.05
N SER A 208 -18.49 -9.61 15.29
CA SER A 208 -18.63 -10.52 16.42
C SER A 208 -20.13 -10.71 16.60
N GLY A 209 -20.68 -11.80 16.06
CA GLY A 209 -22.12 -12.06 16.13
C GLY A 209 -22.64 -12.91 14.98
N SER A 210 -22.19 -14.17 14.92
CA SER A 210 -22.96 -15.32 14.41
C SER A 210 -22.09 -16.59 14.54
N LEU A 211 -21.81 -16.99 15.78
CA LEU A 211 -21.37 -18.33 16.14
C LEU A 211 -22.10 -18.74 17.42
N ARG A 212 -23.42 -18.57 17.42
CA ARG A 212 -24.34 -19.23 18.35
C ARG A 212 -25.56 -19.65 17.54
N LYS A 213 -25.90 -20.93 17.68
CA LYS A 213 -27.02 -21.67 17.06
C LYS A 213 -26.76 -22.24 15.66
N ILE A 214 -25.86 -23.22 15.58
CA ILE A 214 -26.23 -24.54 15.03
C ILE A 214 -25.65 -25.58 15.97
N THR A 215 -26.22 -25.67 17.18
CA THR A 215 -26.25 -26.94 17.90
C THR A 215 -27.44 -27.66 17.30
N ALA A 216 -27.18 -28.68 16.48
CA ALA A 216 -28.22 -29.63 16.11
C ALA A 216 -28.68 -30.34 17.39
N PRO A 217 -29.99 -30.61 17.56
CA PRO A 217 -30.44 -31.51 18.61
C PRO A 217 -30.03 -32.92 18.19
N VAL A 218 -29.10 -33.51 18.93
CA VAL A 218 -28.94 -34.97 18.90
C VAL A 218 -29.98 -35.50 19.87
N LEU A 219 -30.91 -36.28 19.34
CA LEU A 219 -31.84 -37.11 20.10
C LEU A 219 -31.03 -37.95 21.09
N ASP A 220 -31.26 -37.75 22.40
CA ASP A 220 -30.96 -38.79 23.38
C ASP A 220 -32.04 -39.85 23.24
N ASP A 221 -31.65 -40.98 22.65
CA ASP A 221 -32.35 -42.25 22.77
C ASP A 221 -32.41 -42.61 24.26
N ASN A 222 -33.56 -42.35 24.88
CA ASN A 222 -33.97 -43.07 26.07
C ASN A 222 -34.01 -44.57 25.72
N ILE A 223 -32.90 -45.23 25.98
CA ILE A 223 -32.80 -46.32 26.95
C ILE A 223 -34.06 -47.20 26.93
N LEU A 224 -34.09 -48.10 25.94
CA LEU A 224 -34.60 -49.44 26.13
C LEU A 224 -33.51 -50.24 26.86
N LYS A 225 -33.88 -50.76 28.03
CA LYS A 225 -33.20 -51.70 28.95
C LYS A 225 -32.53 -51.07 30.17
#